data_AF-A0ABD1SXH1-F1
#
_entry.id   AF-A0ABD1SXH1-F1
#
_cell.length_a   1.000
_cell.length_b   1.000
_cell.length_c   1.000
_cell.angle_alpha   90.00
_cell.angle_beta   90.00
_cell.angle_gamma   90.00
#
_symmetry.space_group_name_H-M   'P 1'
#
loop_
_entity.id
_entity.type
_entity.pdbx_description
1 polymer ?
#
loop_
_entity_poly.entity_id
_entity_poly.type
_entity_poly.pdbx_seq_one_letter_code
_entity_poly.pdbx_strand_id
1 'polypeptide(L)'
;MKPKVCLYFSFYTPLAFRWKMAHKINNTNVNLKRINDEADRRGFERRVAEFAPTRPQVRETDAITADPVFVGRQNDESKFVEHITGEINDVFSVLPIVGMGGVGKTTLARRIFNHLHTETHFNERIWVCVSENFDVPTILKRILVPAKRNFPWR
;
A
#
# COMPACT_ATOMS: atom_id res chain seq x y z
N MET A 1 -56.81 0.39 34.99
CA MET A 1 -55.61 1.07 35.53
C MET A 1 -54.40 0.20 35.24
N LYS A 2 -53.44 0.69 34.44
CA LYS A 2 -52.20 -0.04 34.13
C LYS A 2 -51.09 0.43 35.08
N PRO A 3 -50.29 -0.45 35.69
CA PRO A 3 -49.14 -0.02 36.46
C PRO A 3 -48.09 0.53 35.50
N LYS A 4 -47.63 1.76 35.75
CA LYS A 4 -46.43 2.30 35.11
C LYS A 4 -45.23 1.65 35.77
N VAL A 5 -44.61 0.71 35.07
CA VAL A 5 -43.35 0.11 35.51
C VAL A 5 -42.26 1.17 35.39
N CYS A 6 -41.72 1.60 36.53
CA CYS A 6 -40.56 2.49 36.58
C CYS A 6 -39.29 1.62 36.53
N LEU A 7 -38.87 1.25 35.32
CA LEU A 7 -37.61 0.56 35.10
C LEU A 7 -36.47 1.59 35.11
N TYR A 8 -36.01 1.97 36.31
CA TYR A 8 -34.70 2.60 36.49
C TYR A 8 -33.60 1.55 36.29
N PHE A 9 -33.39 1.13 35.04
CA PHE A 9 -32.13 0.54 34.61
C PHE A 9 -31.20 1.68 34.17
N SER A 10 -30.35 2.18 35.06
CA SER A 10 -28.93 2.40 34.76
C SER A 10 -28.13 2.80 36.00
N PHE A 11 -27.21 1.91 36.36
CA PHE A 11 -26.13 2.13 37.31
C PHE A 11 -25.02 2.99 36.70
N TYR A 12 -25.22 4.30 36.45
CA TYR A 12 -24.08 5.19 36.14
C TYR A 12 -24.38 6.62 36.58
N THR A 13 -23.87 7.05 37.74
CA THR A 13 -23.87 8.47 38.13
C THR A 13 -22.97 9.25 37.17
N PRO A 14 -23.50 10.16 36.33
CA PRO A 14 -22.71 10.87 35.33
C PRO A 14 -21.55 11.67 35.94
N LEU A 15 -21.73 12.16 37.17
CA LEU A 15 -20.71 12.90 37.91
C LEU A 15 -19.52 12.02 38.33
N ALA A 16 -19.76 10.79 38.79
CA ALA A 16 -18.69 9.86 39.16
C ALA A 16 -17.87 9.45 37.94
N PHE A 17 -18.53 9.22 36.80
CA PHE A 17 -17.86 8.96 35.52
C PHE A 17 -17.02 10.16 35.06
N ARG A 18 -17.59 11.38 35.10
CA ARG A 18 -16.87 12.62 34.74
C ARG A 18 -15.67 12.86 35.64
N TRP A 19 -15.79 12.65 36.95
CA TRP A 19 -14.69 12.75 37.90
C TRP A 19 -13.58 11.73 37.61
N LYS A 20 -13.95 10.46 37.35
CA LYS A 20 -13.00 9.41 36.96
C LYS A 20 -12.27 9.75 35.66
N MET A 21 -12.96 10.32 34.69
CA MET A 21 -12.35 10.77 33.43
C MET A 21 -11.45 11.98 33.63
N ALA A 22 -11.86 12.97 34.42
CA ALA A 22 -11.03 14.12 34.77
C ALA A 22 -9.73 13.69 35.47
N HIS A 23 -9.83 12.73 36.41
CA HIS A 23 -8.67 12.17 37.07
C HIS A 23 -7.75 11.42 36.09
N LYS A 24 -8.30 10.62 35.18
CA LYS A 24 -7.52 9.94 34.13
C LYS A 24 -6.80 10.93 33.22
N ILE A 25 -7.48 11.97 32.74
CA ILE A 25 -6.90 13.03 31.91
C ILE A 25 -5.77 13.73 32.66
N ASN A 26 -6.00 14.10 33.92
CA ASN A 26 -4.98 14.73 34.74
C ASN A 26 -3.75 13.83 34.93
N ASN A 27 -3.96 12.54 35.19
CA ASN A 27 -2.88 11.56 35.31
C ASN A 27 -2.07 11.44 34.01
N THR A 28 -2.75 11.41 32.85
CA THR A 28 -2.08 11.44 31.54
C THR A 28 -1.26 12.71 31.35
N ASN A 29 -1.81 13.88 31.71
CA ASN A 29 -1.11 15.16 31.61
C ASN A 29 0.13 15.23 32.50
N VAL A 30 0.05 14.72 33.73
CA VAL A 30 1.21 14.63 34.64
C VAL A 30 2.27 13.69 34.08
N ASN A 31 1.87 12.52 33.56
CA ASN A 31 2.80 11.58 32.94
C ASN A 31 3.49 12.17 31.71
N LEU A 32 2.76 12.87 30.85
CA LEU A 32 3.33 13.55 29.67
C LEU A 32 4.33 14.62 30.07
N LYS A 33 4.03 15.42 31.11
CA LYS A 33 5.00 16.40 31.65
C LYS A 33 6.27 15.71 32.15
N ARG A 34 6.13 14.65 32.95
CA ARG A 34 7.29 13.89 33.45
C ARG A 34 8.16 13.35 32.31
N ILE A 35 7.54 12.76 31.28
CA ILE A 35 8.27 12.25 30.10
C ILE A 35 8.97 13.39 29.35
N ASN A 36 8.32 14.53 29.18
CA ASN A 36 8.94 15.70 28.55
C ASN A 36 10.15 16.20 29.37
N ASP A 37 10.00 16.33 30.68
CA ASP A 37 11.09 16.79 31.55
C ASP A 37 12.27 15.79 31.57
N GLU A 38 11.99 14.48 31.53
CA GLU A 38 13.00 13.44 31.38
C GLU A 38 13.70 13.48 30.03
N ALA A 39 12.96 13.77 28.96
CA ALA A 39 13.51 13.93 27.62
C ALA A 39 14.45 15.14 27.55
N ASP A 40 14.03 16.29 28.09
CA ASP A 40 14.83 17.51 28.16
C ASP A 40 16.11 17.30 28.98
N ARG A 41 16.02 16.64 30.15
CA ARG A 41 17.19 16.29 31.00
C ARG A 41 18.18 15.35 30.31
N ARG A 42 17.70 14.48 29.43
CA ARG A 42 18.53 13.54 28.67
C ARG A 42 19.08 14.15 27.37
N GLY A 43 18.80 15.43 27.11
CA GLY A 43 19.30 16.13 25.93
C GLY A 43 18.64 15.67 24.63
N PHE A 44 17.41 15.13 24.68
CA PHE A 44 16.65 14.90 23.46
C PHE A 44 16.27 16.26 22.88
N GLU A 45 16.91 16.66 21.79
CA GLU A 45 16.49 17.84 21.04
C GLU A 45 15.05 17.64 20.55
N ARG A 46 14.18 18.62 20.82
CA ARG A 46 12.90 18.76 20.13
C ARG A 46 13.21 19.08 18.67
N ARG A 47 13.45 18.04 17.89
CA ARG A 47 13.23 18.12 16.46
C ARG A 47 11.73 18.26 16.29
N VAL A 48 11.27 19.49 16.06
CA VAL A 48 10.13 19.66 15.16
C VAL A 48 10.53 18.83 13.96
N ALA A 49 9.74 17.83 13.62
CA ALA A 49 9.88 17.25 12.31
C ALA A 49 9.58 18.41 11.34
N GLU A 50 10.61 19.19 10.99
CA GLU A 50 10.82 19.46 9.59
C GLU A 50 10.53 18.12 8.94
N PHE A 51 9.55 18.10 8.06
CA PHE A 51 9.37 17.00 7.14
C PHE A 51 10.69 16.88 6.37
N ALA A 52 11.74 16.35 7.01
CA ALA A 52 12.73 15.53 6.36
C ALA A 52 11.85 14.61 5.56
N PRO A 53 11.88 14.68 4.22
CA PRO A 53 10.99 13.86 3.41
C PRO A 53 11.21 12.48 3.96
N THR A 54 10.17 11.93 4.61
CA THR A 54 10.13 10.54 5.04
C THR A 54 10.72 9.85 3.85
N ARG A 55 11.92 9.24 3.96
CA ARG A 55 12.51 8.48 2.87
C ARG A 55 11.32 7.73 2.31
N PRO A 56 10.83 8.06 1.09
CA PRO A 56 9.58 7.49 0.66
C PRO A 56 9.82 6.01 0.85
N GLN A 57 9.02 5.36 1.69
CA GLN A 57 9.05 3.91 1.72
C GLN A 57 8.66 3.59 0.29
N VAL A 58 9.66 3.36 -0.54
CA VAL A 58 9.47 3.15 -1.96
C VAL A 58 8.70 1.85 -1.94
N ARG A 59 7.40 1.95 -2.19
CA ARG A 59 6.57 0.78 -2.37
C ARG A 59 7.01 0.21 -3.70
N GLU A 60 8.02 -0.63 -3.63
CA GLU A 60 8.57 -1.30 -4.79
C GLU A 60 7.63 -2.44 -5.18
N THR A 61 7.66 -2.78 -6.45
CA THR A 61 6.90 -3.88 -6.98
C THR A 61 7.78 -4.56 -8.01
N ASP A 62 8.02 -5.84 -7.78
CA ASP A 62 8.82 -6.66 -8.69
C ASP A 62 7.94 -7.52 -9.58
N ALA A 63 8.53 -7.97 -10.69
CA ALA A 63 7.91 -8.92 -11.62
C ALA A 63 8.00 -10.39 -11.14
N ILE A 64 8.73 -10.69 -10.05
CA ILE A 64 8.92 -12.07 -9.57
C ILE A 64 7.57 -12.69 -9.18
N THR A 65 7.23 -13.83 -9.79
CA THR A 65 6.01 -14.58 -9.49
C THR A 65 6.13 -15.24 -8.12
N ALA A 66 5.54 -14.63 -7.10
CA ALA A 66 5.49 -15.16 -5.73
C ALA A 66 4.06 -15.28 -5.19
N ASP A 67 3.05 -15.32 -6.06
CA ASP A 67 1.65 -15.42 -5.65
C ASP A 67 1.19 -16.89 -5.78
N PRO A 68 1.31 -17.72 -4.72
CA PRO A 68 0.97 -19.15 -4.77
C PRO A 68 -0.52 -19.40 -5.04
N VAL A 69 -1.38 -18.39 -4.84
CA VAL A 69 -2.82 -18.49 -5.03
C VAL A 69 -3.31 -17.31 -5.87
N PHE A 70 -3.75 -17.59 -7.10
CA PHE A 70 -4.44 -16.65 -7.98
C PHE A 70 -5.72 -17.30 -8.49
N VAL A 71 -6.87 -16.80 -8.07
CA VAL A 71 -8.17 -17.42 -8.33
C VAL A 71 -9.19 -16.36 -8.74
N GLY A 72 -10.15 -16.75 -9.59
CA GLY A 72 -11.31 -15.94 -9.94
C GLY A 72 -11.08 -14.87 -11.02
N ARG A 73 -9.88 -14.77 -11.60
CA ARG A 73 -9.53 -13.78 -12.63
C ARG A 73 -8.89 -14.36 -13.89
N GLN A 74 -9.01 -15.67 -14.09
CA GLN A 74 -8.48 -16.39 -15.25
C GLN A 74 -9.03 -15.82 -16.57
N ASN A 75 -10.33 -15.48 -16.61
CA ASN A 75 -10.94 -14.90 -17.82
C ASN A 75 -10.40 -13.48 -18.12
N ASP A 76 -10.12 -12.68 -17.09
CA ASP A 76 -9.48 -11.37 -17.26
C ASP A 76 -8.07 -11.57 -17.82
N GLU A 77 -7.28 -12.46 -17.22
CA GLU A 77 -5.93 -12.80 -17.67
C GLU A 77 -5.92 -13.22 -19.15
N SER A 78 -6.76 -14.19 -19.54
CA SER A 78 -6.85 -14.68 -20.92
C SER A 78 -7.17 -13.56 -21.92
N LYS A 79 -8.15 -12.69 -21.61
CA LYS A 79 -8.54 -11.58 -22.49
C LYS A 79 -7.41 -10.59 -22.70
N PHE A 80 -6.67 -10.26 -21.63
CA PHE A 80 -5.53 -9.36 -21.73
C PHE A 80 -4.40 -9.99 -22.54
N VAL A 81 -4.08 -11.26 -22.29
CA VAL A 81 -3.06 -12.00 -23.04
C VAL A 81 -3.41 -12.06 -24.52
N GLU A 82 -4.63 -12.46 -24.86
CA GLU A 82 -5.11 -12.53 -26.25
C GLU A 82 -5.02 -11.15 -26.94
N HIS A 83 -5.40 -10.09 -26.24
CA HIS A 83 -5.34 -8.74 -26.78
C HIS A 83 -3.90 -8.26 -27.07
N ILE A 84 -2.94 -8.55 -26.18
CA ILE A 84 -1.55 -8.10 -26.37
C ILE A 84 -0.75 -9.00 -27.31
N THR A 85 -1.16 -10.26 -27.52
CA THR A 85 -0.51 -11.18 -28.47
C THR A 85 -1.23 -11.30 -29.81
N GLY A 86 -2.39 -10.66 -29.94
CA GLY A 86 -3.16 -10.62 -31.19
C GLY A 86 -2.55 -9.70 -32.23
N GLU A 87 -3.11 -9.71 -33.43
CA GLU A 87 -2.71 -8.79 -34.50
C GLU A 87 -3.16 -7.37 -34.17
N ILE A 88 -2.22 -6.54 -33.75
CA ILE A 88 -2.44 -5.11 -33.52
C ILE A 88 -2.08 -4.40 -34.82
N ASN A 89 -3.07 -3.79 -35.48
CA ASN A 89 -2.87 -2.99 -36.69
C ASN A 89 -2.22 -1.62 -36.41
N ASP A 90 -2.05 -1.28 -35.14
CA ASP A 90 -1.44 -0.05 -34.67
C ASP A 90 0.05 -0.21 -34.36
N VAL A 91 0.81 0.87 -34.57
CA VAL A 91 2.24 0.93 -34.24
C VAL A 91 2.49 0.87 -32.73
N PHE A 92 1.50 1.22 -31.91
CA PHE A 92 1.60 1.28 -30.44
C PHE A 92 0.22 1.10 -29.78
N SER A 93 0.16 0.33 -28.69
CA SER A 93 -1.07 0.07 -27.92
C SER A 93 -0.85 0.24 -26.41
N VAL A 94 -1.88 0.72 -25.71
CA VAL A 94 -1.88 0.94 -24.25
C VAL A 94 -3.08 0.24 -23.63
N LEU A 95 -2.84 -0.60 -22.62
CA LEU A 95 -3.88 -1.37 -21.95
C LEU A 95 -3.93 -1.06 -20.44
N PRO A 96 -4.80 -0.14 -19.99
CA PRO A 96 -4.86 0.27 -18.59
C PRO A 96 -5.62 -0.73 -17.71
N ILE A 97 -5.11 -1.02 -16.50
CA ILE A 97 -5.82 -1.77 -15.45
C ILE A 97 -6.25 -0.80 -14.34
N VAL A 98 -7.55 -0.56 -14.21
CA VAL A 98 -8.13 0.43 -13.29
C VAL A 98 -8.97 -0.26 -12.20
N GLY A 99 -9.03 0.32 -11.01
CA GLY A 99 -9.82 -0.19 -9.89
C GLY A 99 -9.33 0.32 -8.53
N MET A 100 -10.08 0.00 -7.47
CA MET A 100 -9.75 0.42 -6.10
C MET A 100 -8.41 -0.15 -5.59
N GLY A 101 -7.86 0.43 -4.52
CA GLY A 101 -6.71 -0.13 -3.82
C GLY A 101 -7.01 -1.54 -3.29
N GLY A 102 -6.01 -2.42 -3.30
CA GLY A 102 -6.15 -3.79 -2.76
C GLY A 102 -6.87 -4.81 -3.65
N VAL A 103 -7.46 -4.41 -4.79
CA VAL A 103 -8.19 -5.33 -5.71
C VAL A 103 -7.29 -6.26 -6.54
N GLY A 104 -5.96 -6.22 -6.34
CA GLY A 104 -5.02 -7.09 -7.06
C GLY A 104 -4.70 -6.67 -8.50
N LYS A 105 -4.77 -5.38 -8.84
CA LYS A 105 -4.39 -4.87 -10.19
C LYS A 105 -2.96 -5.28 -10.57
N THR A 106 -2.03 -5.02 -9.66
CA THR A 106 -0.61 -5.35 -9.82
C THR A 106 -0.39 -6.86 -9.94
N THR A 107 -1.17 -7.65 -9.19
CA THR A 107 -1.15 -9.12 -9.28
C THR A 107 -1.59 -9.61 -10.66
N LEU A 108 -2.68 -9.05 -11.22
CA LEU A 108 -3.13 -9.36 -12.58
C LEU A 108 -2.09 -8.94 -13.63
N ALA A 109 -1.52 -7.73 -13.52
CA ALA A 109 -0.47 -7.27 -14.41
C ALA A 109 0.76 -8.19 -14.39
N ARG A 110 1.17 -8.67 -13.21
CA ARG A 110 2.28 -9.62 -13.06
C ARG A 110 1.96 -10.97 -13.69
N ARG A 111 0.73 -11.47 -13.55
CA ARG A 111 0.25 -12.70 -14.20
C ARG A 111 0.36 -12.61 -15.72
N ILE A 112 -0.17 -11.54 -16.31
CA ILE A 112 -0.09 -11.28 -17.75
C ILE A 112 1.37 -11.15 -18.18
N PHE A 113 2.18 -10.37 -17.46
CA PHE A 113 3.60 -10.15 -17.79
C PHE A 113 4.39 -11.46 -17.85
N ASN A 114 4.14 -12.39 -16.92
CA ASN A 114 4.80 -13.70 -16.84
C ASN A 114 4.05 -14.84 -17.55
N HIS A 115 2.98 -14.54 -18.29
CA HIS A 115 2.23 -15.56 -19.00
C HIS A 115 3.06 -16.11 -20.17
N LEU A 116 3.00 -17.42 -20.41
CA LEU A 116 3.83 -18.08 -21.43
C LEU A 116 3.67 -17.44 -22.82
N HIS A 117 2.43 -17.19 -23.26
CA HIS A 117 2.18 -16.53 -24.55
C HIS A 117 2.79 -15.13 -24.63
N THR A 118 2.70 -14.34 -23.56
CA THR A 118 3.31 -13.01 -23.49
C THR A 118 4.84 -13.10 -23.52
N GLU A 119 5.42 -14.06 -22.81
CA GLU A 119 6.85 -14.32 -22.84
C GLU A 119 7.36 -14.73 -24.22
N THR A 120 6.63 -15.59 -24.93
CA THR A 120 7.02 -16.03 -26.28
C THR A 120 6.81 -14.99 -27.36
N HIS A 121 5.86 -14.07 -27.17
CA HIS A 121 5.50 -13.07 -28.17
C HIS A 121 6.42 -11.84 -28.13
N PHE A 122 6.86 -11.42 -26.94
CA PHE A 122 7.69 -10.21 -26.77
C PHE A 122 9.16 -10.55 -26.52
N ASN A 123 10.05 -10.14 -27.44
CA ASN A 123 11.50 -10.32 -27.32
C ASN A 123 12.08 -9.67 -26.05
N GLU A 124 11.56 -8.50 -25.70
CA GLU A 124 11.96 -7.72 -24.54
C GLU A 124 10.72 -7.31 -23.75
N ARG A 125 10.80 -7.48 -22.43
CA ARG A 125 9.73 -7.16 -21.48
C ARG A 125 10.34 -6.42 -20.30
N ILE A 126 9.77 -5.28 -19.92
CA ILE A 126 10.31 -4.41 -18.88
C ILE A 126 9.24 -4.15 -17.83
N TRP A 127 9.60 -4.27 -16.57
CA TRP A 127 8.74 -3.95 -15.43
C TRP A 127 9.33 -2.78 -14.65
N VAL A 128 8.58 -1.67 -14.53
CA VAL A 128 9.02 -0.49 -13.80
C VAL A 128 7.98 -0.08 -12.77
N CYS A 129 8.40 0.00 -11.52
CA CYS A 129 7.60 0.59 -10.45
C CYS A 129 7.81 2.11 -10.41
N VAL A 130 6.71 2.87 -10.40
CA VAL A 130 6.69 4.33 -10.31
C VAL A 130 6.01 4.74 -9.01
N SER A 131 6.72 5.50 -8.17
CA SER A 131 6.20 6.05 -6.91
C SER A 131 5.47 7.37 -7.12
N GLU A 132 4.70 7.82 -6.12
CA GLU A 132 3.96 9.10 -6.16
C GLU A 132 4.86 10.30 -6.45
N ASN A 133 6.03 10.35 -5.81
CA ASN A 133 7.12 11.25 -6.19
C ASN A 133 7.95 10.53 -7.26
N PHE A 134 7.88 10.99 -8.52
CA PHE A 134 8.67 10.43 -9.61
C PHE A 134 9.38 11.51 -10.43
N ASP A 135 10.49 11.10 -11.05
CA ASP A 135 11.32 11.91 -11.93
C ASP A 135 11.49 11.17 -13.26
N VAL A 136 11.15 11.84 -14.38
CA VAL A 136 11.12 11.23 -15.72
C VAL A 136 12.50 10.70 -16.14
N PRO A 137 13.62 11.47 -16.03
CA PRO A 137 14.97 10.97 -16.25
C PRO A 137 15.28 9.69 -15.45
N THR A 138 14.83 9.62 -14.20
CA THR A 138 15.04 8.44 -13.35
C THR A 138 14.26 7.22 -13.85
N ILE A 139 13.01 7.41 -14.28
CA ILE A 139 12.20 6.33 -14.90
C ILE A 139 12.86 5.86 -16.20
N LEU A 140 13.27 6.77 -17.08
CA LEU A 140 13.92 6.43 -18.35
C LEU A 140 15.22 5.63 -18.12
N LYS A 141 16.02 6.01 -17.12
CA LYS A 141 17.19 5.22 -16.71
C LYS A 141 16.79 3.80 -16.28
N ARG A 142 15.71 3.63 -15.51
CA ARG A 142 15.22 2.30 -15.10
C ARG A 142 14.74 1.46 -16.29
N ILE A 143 14.16 2.08 -17.31
CA ILE A 143 13.74 1.40 -18.55
C ILE A 143 14.96 0.97 -19.38
N LEU A 144 15.96 1.84 -19.50
CA LEU A 144 17.14 1.61 -20.34
C LEU A 144 18.19 0.69 -19.71
N VAL A 145 18.26 0.61 -18.37
CA VAL A 145 19.15 -0.33 -17.68
C VAL A 145 18.58 -1.74 -17.91
N PRO A 146 19.30 -2.64 -18.61
CA PRO A 146 18.82 -3.98 -18.84
C PRO A 146 18.52 -4.65 -17.51
N ALA A 147 17.30 -5.16 -17.33
CA ALA A 147 17.03 -6.14 -16.30
C ALA A 147 18.01 -7.29 -16.57
N LYS A 148 19.07 -7.42 -15.76
CA LYS A 148 20.03 -8.50 -15.90
C LYS A 148 19.22 -9.79 -15.91
N ARG A 149 19.13 -10.44 -17.07
CA ARG A 149 18.56 -11.76 -17.24
C ARG A 149 19.36 -12.67 -16.29
N ASN A 150 18.78 -13.03 -15.15
CA ASN A 150 19.28 -14.13 -14.34
C ASN A 150 19.00 -15.40 -15.15
N PHE A 151 19.87 -15.70 -16.12
CA PHE A 151 19.99 -17.04 -16.66
C PHE A 151 20.72 -17.86 -15.58
N PRO A 152 20.09 -18.85 -14.93
CA PRO A 152 20.85 -19.91 -14.30
C PRO A 152 21.50 -20.71 -15.44
N TRP A 153 22.82 -20.79 -15.42
CA TRP A 153 23.68 -21.40 -16.43
C TRP A 153 23.36 -22.87 -16.71
N ARG A 154 23.60 -23.27 -17.98
CA ARG A 154 23.96 -24.59 -18.52
C ARG A 154 23.08 -25.81 -18.20
#